data_AF-A0A1G3BXT9-F1
#
_entry.id   AF-A0A1G3BXT9-F1
#
_cell.length_a   1.000
_cell.length_b   1.000
_cell.length_c   1.000
_cell.angle_alpha   90.00
_cell.angle_beta   90.00
_cell.angle_gamma   90.00
#
_symmetry.space_group_name_H-M   'P 1'
#
loop_
_entity.id
_entity.type
_entity.pdbx_description
1 polymer ?
#
loop_
_entity_poly.entity_id
_entity_poly.type
_entity_poly.pdbx_seq_one_letter_code
_entity_poly.pdbx_strand_id
1 'polypeptide(L)'
;MFKTNVISSNEEKLYLATFEFISGEYEQSFEKAFYAKNVEDLENKIHEYLINYYGEGNISEIDGNVYYYWNGEVAVMNQGWQEIKDFDQLVNRLL
;
A
#
# COMPACT_ATOMS: atom_id res chain seq x y z
N MET A 1 -22.52 22.89 -7.60
CA MET A 1 -21.41 21.98 -7.97
C MET A 1 -20.70 21.63 -6.67
N PHE A 2 -21.02 20.47 -6.09
CA PHE A 2 -20.38 20.04 -4.85
C PHE A 2 -18.98 19.54 -5.21
N LYS A 3 -17.95 20.37 -4.97
CA LYS A 3 -16.59 19.85 -4.83
C LYS A 3 -16.56 19.14 -3.49
N THR A 4 -16.99 17.89 -3.48
CA THR A 4 -16.80 17.04 -2.33
C THR A 4 -15.28 16.90 -2.20
N ASN A 5 -14.69 17.45 -1.14
CA ASN A 5 -13.32 17.11 -0.73
C ASN A 5 -13.37 15.64 -0.25
N VAL A 6 -13.44 14.69 -1.19
CA VAL A 6 -13.65 13.26 -0.92
C VAL A 6 -12.46 12.64 -0.17
N ILE A 7 -11.33 13.33 -0.08
CA ILE A 7 -10.03 12.66 0.09
C ILE A 7 -9.48 12.76 1.51
N SER A 8 -10.23 13.41 2.41
CA SER A 8 -9.92 13.42 3.84
C SER A 8 -11.10 12.97 4.67
N SER A 9 -10.99 11.78 5.25
CA SER A 9 -11.86 11.32 6.35
C SER A 9 -11.12 11.62 7.65
N ASN A 10 -11.73 12.36 8.58
CA ASN A 10 -11.20 12.56 9.94
C ASN A 10 -9.70 12.91 10.03
N GLU A 11 -9.25 13.92 9.28
CA GLU A 11 -7.85 14.41 9.24
C GLU A 11 -6.85 13.45 8.57
N GLU A 12 -7.31 12.32 8.03
CA GLU A 12 -6.48 11.42 7.23
C GLU A 12 -6.37 11.91 5.79
N LYS A 13 -5.25 11.61 5.14
CA LYS A 13 -5.01 11.82 3.71
C LYS A 13 -5.06 10.49 2.98
N LEU A 14 -5.49 10.50 1.73
CA LEU A 14 -5.43 9.31 0.87
C LEU A 14 -4.06 9.18 0.23
N TYR A 15 -3.49 7.99 0.31
CA TYR A 15 -2.26 7.60 -0.35
C TYR A 15 -2.54 6.40 -1.25
N LEU A 16 -1.89 6.37 -2.41
CA LEU A 16 -1.84 5.21 -3.29
C LEU A 16 -0.42 4.63 -3.23
N ALA A 17 -0.29 3.46 -2.65
CA ALA A 17 0.98 2.72 -2.59
C ALA A 17 1.07 1.72 -3.75
N THR A 18 2.24 1.61 -4.33
CA THR A 18 2.54 0.67 -5.42
C THR A 18 3.44 -0.44 -4.88
N PHE A 19 3.12 -1.67 -5.24
CA PHE A 19 3.84 -2.86 -4.83
C PHE A 19 4.24 -3.68 -6.05
N GLU A 20 5.36 -4.36 -5.94
CA GLU A 20 5.87 -5.28 -6.95
C GLU A 20 6.18 -6.63 -6.30
N PHE A 21 5.68 -7.71 -6.89
CA PHE A 21 6.03 -9.06 -6.49
C PHE A 21 7.42 -9.41 -7.04
N ILE A 22 8.38 -9.61 -6.14
CA ILE A 22 9.73 -10.08 -6.45
C ILE A 22 9.76 -11.61 -6.55
N SER A 23 8.92 -12.32 -5.79
CA SER A 23 8.76 -13.78 -5.86
C SER A 23 7.33 -14.20 -5.51
N GLY A 24 6.97 -15.44 -5.89
CA GLY A 24 5.61 -15.98 -5.72
C GLY A 24 4.68 -15.67 -6.89
N GLU A 25 4.72 -14.43 -7.40
CA GLU A 25 4.01 -13.98 -8.62
C GLU A 25 4.87 -13.02 -9.45
N TYR A 26 6.05 -13.51 -9.86
CA TYR A 26 7.13 -12.74 -10.52
C TYR A 26 6.63 -11.67 -11.51
N GLU A 27 7.08 -10.42 -11.31
CA GLU A 27 6.80 -9.22 -12.14
C GLU A 27 5.36 -8.67 -12.11
N GLN A 28 4.47 -9.22 -11.29
CA GLN A 28 3.17 -8.60 -11.10
C GLN A 28 3.29 -7.38 -10.18
N SER A 29 2.75 -6.26 -10.63
CA SER A 29 2.62 -5.03 -9.84
C SER A 29 1.17 -4.82 -9.47
N PHE A 30 0.92 -4.32 -8.26
CA PHE A 30 -0.41 -3.93 -7.81
C PHE A 30 -0.38 -2.65 -7.01
N GLU A 31 -1.53 -1.96 -6.97
CA GLU A 31 -1.68 -0.72 -6.21
C GLU A 31 -2.73 -0.89 -5.12
N LYS A 32 -2.52 -0.24 -3.98
CA LYS A 32 -3.48 -0.21 -2.87
C LYS A 32 -3.60 1.19 -2.29
N ALA A 33 -4.85 1.64 -2.16
CA ALA A 33 -5.15 2.90 -1.51
C ALA A 33 -5.27 2.74 0.02
N PHE A 34 -4.72 3.71 0.75
CA PHE A 34 -4.70 3.80 2.20
C PHE A 34 -5.07 5.21 2.67
N TYR A 35 -5.94 5.32 3.67
CA TYR A 35 -6.08 6.57 4.42
C TYR A 35 -5.08 6.57 5.56
N ALA A 36 -4.32 7.64 5.75
CA ALA A 36 -3.35 7.77 6.84
C ALA A 36 -3.21 9.23 7.31
N LYS A 37 -2.95 9.43 8.61
CA LYS A 37 -2.78 10.77 9.21
C LYS A 37 -1.44 11.41 8.84
N ASN A 38 -0.41 10.59 8.70
CA ASN A 38 0.96 10.97 8.37
C ASN A 38 1.70 9.77 7.75
N VAL A 39 2.98 9.95 7.42
CA VAL A 39 3.81 8.92 6.78
C VAL A 39 4.03 7.71 7.71
N GLU A 40 4.25 7.93 8.99
CA GLU A 40 4.46 6.84 9.96
C GLU A 40 3.21 5.96 10.10
N ASP A 41 2.02 6.57 10.16
CA ASP A 41 0.73 5.87 10.15
C ASP A 41 0.52 5.09 8.83
N LEU A 42 0.93 5.66 7.70
CA LEU A 42 0.87 4.97 6.41
C LEU A 42 1.76 3.73 6.38
N GLU A 43 3.01 3.84 6.83
CA GLU A 43 3.96 2.72 6.87
C GLU A 43 3.44 1.58 7.75
N ASN A 44 2.88 1.91 8.93
CA ASN A 44 2.24 0.93 9.80
C ASN A 44 1.05 0.24 9.13
N LYS A 45 0.16 1.00 8.47
CA LYS A 45 -1.01 0.44 7.77
C LYS A 45 -0.60 -0.44 6.58
N ILE A 46 0.45 -0.09 5.86
CA ILE A 46 1.01 -0.93 4.78
C ILE A 46 1.52 -2.24 5.37
N HIS A 47 2.29 -2.18 6.45
CA HIS A 47 2.84 -3.35 7.11
C HIS A 47 1.73 -4.30 7.61
N GLU A 48 0.73 -3.77 8.32
CA GLU A 48 -0.44 -4.55 8.77
C GLU A 48 -1.22 -5.16 7.60
N TYR A 49 -1.44 -4.39 6.53
CA TYR A 49 -2.13 -4.89 5.35
C TYR A 49 -1.40 -6.08 4.73
N LEU A 50 -0.09 -5.97 4.52
CA LEU A 50 0.67 -7.05 3.90
C LEU A 50 0.76 -8.29 4.81
N ILE A 51 0.95 -8.13 6.12
CA ILE A 51 0.88 -9.25 7.08
C ILE A 51 -0.48 -9.97 6.98
N ASN A 52 -1.57 -9.21 7.02
CA ASN A 52 -2.92 -9.78 7.00
C ASN A 52 -3.24 -10.43 5.65
N TYR A 53 -2.75 -9.88 4.55
CA TYR A 53 -2.96 -10.41 3.21
C TYR A 53 -2.35 -11.80 3.04
N TYR A 54 -1.15 -12.02 3.57
CA TYR A 54 -0.46 -13.32 3.49
C TYR A 54 -0.77 -14.28 4.64
N GLY A 55 -1.44 -13.81 5.70
CA GLY A 55 -2.01 -14.62 6.78
C GLY A 55 -1.28 -14.48 8.13
N GLU A 56 -2.05 -14.66 9.22
CA GLU A 56 -1.56 -14.64 10.61
C GLU A 56 -0.49 -15.72 10.84
N GLY A 57 0.59 -15.36 11.54
CA GLY A 57 1.68 -16.28 11.89
C GLY A 57 2.78 -16.42 10.84
N ASN A 58 2.73 -15.65 9.75
CA ASN A 58 3.87 -15.53 8.85
C ASN A 58 5.09 -14.95 9.57
N ILE A 59 6.24 -15.58 9.36
CA ILE A 59 7.53 -14.99 9.67
C ILE A 59 7.76 -13.91 8.62
N SER A 60 7.36 -12.68 8.95
CA SER A 60 7.67 -11.52 8.12
C SER A 60 9.07 -11.04 8.46
N GLU A 61 10.00 -11.21 7.52
CA GLU A 61 11.25 -10.47 7.54
C GLU A 61 11.05 -9.21 6.71
N ILE A 62 11.49 -8.07 7.24
CA ILE A 62 11.50 -6.79 6.54
C ILE A 62 12.96 -6.41 6.33
N ASP A 63 13.35 -6.25 5.07
CA ASP A 63 14.64 -5.69 4.70
C ASP A 63 14.41 -4.43 3.87
N GLY A 64 14.52 -3.27 4.52
CA GLY A 64 14.20 -1.98 3.91
C GLY A 64 12.75 -1.91 3.43
N ASN A 65 12.54 -1.84 2.13
CA ASN A 65 11.23 -1.79 1.48
C ASN A 65 10.75 -3.16 0.95
N VAL A 66 11.49 -4.24 1.23
CA VAL A 66 11.13 -5.60 0.83
C VAL A 66 10.56 -6.36 2.01
N TYR A 67 9.43 -7.00 1.78
CA TYR A 67 8.71 -7.81 2.74
C TYR A 67 8.69 -9.26 2.29
N TYR A 68 9.21 -10.15 3.13
CA TYR A 68 9.26 -11.59 2.86
C TYR A 68 8.16 -12.30 3.64
N TYR A 69 7.47 -13.23 2.99
CA TYR A 69 6.39 -14.03 3.55
C TYR A 69 6.58 -15.50 3.20
N TRP A 70 5.96 -16.39 3.99
CA TRP A 70 5.98 -17.83 3.75
C TRP A 70 7.42 -18.37 3.66
N ASN A 71 8.28 -17.98 4.62
CA ASN A 71 9.72 -18.29 4.63
C ASN A 71 10.47 -17.85 3.36
N GLY A 72 10.07 -16.73 2.76
CA GLY A 72 10.70 -16.15 1.57
C GLY A 72 10.18 -16.70 0.23
N GLU A 73 9.17 -17.58 0.25
CA GLU A 73 8.50 -18.02 -0.99
C GLU A 73 7.81 -16.86 -1.70
N VAL A 74 7.29 -15.90 -0.95
CA VAL A 74 6.69 -14.67 -1.47
C VAL A 74 7.48 -13.47 -0.97
N ALA A 75 7.86 -12.59 -1.88
CA ALA A 75 8.55 -11.35 -1.59
C ALA A 75 7.85 -10.20 -2.32
N VAL A 76 7.55 -9.14 -1.59
CA VAL A 76 6.88 -7.94 -2.10
C VAL A 76 7.76 -6.73 -1.81
N MET A 77 8.04 -5.93 -2.84
CA MET A 77 8.70 -4.65 -2.70
C MET A 77 7.67 -3.53 -2.69
N ASN A 78 7.73 -2.66 -1.69
CA ASN A 78 7.04 -1.37 -1.72
C ASN A 78 7.82 -0.40 -2.61
N GLN A 79 7.23 -0.05 -3.76
CA GLN A 79 7.78 0.89 -4.74
C GLN A 79 7.55 2.36 -4.34
N GLY A 80 6.93 2.59 -3.18
CA GLY A 80 6.62 3.90 -2.64
C GLY A 80 5.13 4.22 -2.76
N TRP A 81 4.80 5.46 -2.39
CA TRP A 81 3.43 5.94 -2.36
C TRP A 81 3.31 7.37 -2.84
N GLN A 82 2.11 7.72 -3.29
CA GLN A 82 1.74 9.08 -3.66
C GLN A 82 0.53 9.54 -2.86
N GLU A 83 0.60 10.75 -2.28
CA GLU A 83 -0.57 11.43 -1.74
C GLU A 83 -1.51 11.80 -2.89
N ILE A 84 -2.72 11.27 -2.85
CA ILE A 84 -3.79 11.60 -3.81
C ILE A 84 -4.47 12.86 -3.30
N LYS A 85 -4.49 13.90 -4.16
CA LYS A 85 -5.09 15.20 -3.81
C LYS A 85 -6.36 15.51 -4.60
N ASP A 86 -6.64 14.71 -5.62
CA ASP A 86 -7.83 14.80 -6.46
C ASP A 86 -8.37 13.40 -6.78
N PHE A 87 -9.68 13.24 -6.79
CA PHE A 87 -10.33 11.96 -7.11
C PHE A 87 -10.05 11.57 -8.56
N ASP A 88 -9.95 12.54 -9.46
CA ASP A 88 -9.60 12.30 -10.86
C ASP A 88 -8.18 11.72 -11.00
N GLN A 89 -7.25 12.05 -10.09
CA GLN A 89 -5.91 11.44 -10.08
C GLN A 89 -5.95 9.95 -9.73
N LEU A 90 -6.86 9.55 -8.82
CA LEU A 90 -7.03 8.16 -8.45
C LEU A 90 -7.65 7.37 -9.60
N VAL A 91 -8.73 7.89 -10.19
CA VAL A 91 -9.45 7.22 -11.28
C VAL A 91 -8.56 7.03 -12.50
N ASN A 92 -7.78 8.04 -12.89
CA ASN A 92 -6.85 7.94 -14.03
C ASN A 92 -5.70 6.96 -13.84
N ARG A 93 -5.45 6.51 -12.60
CA ARG A 93 -4.35 5.59 -12.28
C ARG A 93 -4.81 4.15 -12.11
N LEU A 94 -6.07 3.96 -11.72
CA LEU A 94 -6.69 2.65 -11.55
C LEU A 94 -7.44 2.14 -12.80
N LEU A 95 -7.63 2.98 -13.82
CA LEU A 95 -8.24 2.65 -15.12
C LEU A 95 -7.17 2.54 -16.22
#